data_AF-A0A929Y6C8-F1
#
_entry.id   AF-A0A929Y6C8-F1
#
_cell.length_a   1.000
_cell.length_b   1.000
_cell.length_c   1.000
_cell.angle_alpha   90.00
_cell.angle_beta   90.00
_cell.angle_gamma   90.00
#
_symmetry.space_group_name_H-M   'P 1'
#
loop_
_entity.id
_entity.type
_entity.pdbx_description
1 polymer ?
#
loop_
_entity_poly.entity_id
_entity_poly.type
_entity_poly.pdbx_seq_one_letter_code
_entity_poly.pdbx_strand_id
1 'polypeptide(L)'
;MSDTEKNAMSQNNNDKFSLNDDRRVKVLSPGAMVAKRFFRNRIAVIGLVVLVLMFVFSFIGGAISPYGESQLFYRDNKQSQKYAGVKVNTELRYQQASKDAFPALAQAQFVLARGKKQTEFASGDTKYTYEEAGKDFYLIRKSGSADPVAFAAIDTVTSS
;
A
#
# COMPACT_ATOMS: atom_id res chain seq x y z
N MET A 1 -10.96 52.12 -46.88
CA MET A 1 -11.91 51.57 -47.86
C MET A 1 -11.22 51.63 -49.21
N SER A 2 -11.03 50.57 -49.98
CA SER A 2 -11.62 49.23 -49.93
C SER A 2 -10.82 48.33 -50.90
N ASP A 3 -10.34 47.23 -50.34
CA ASP A 3 -10.37 45.88 -50.89
C ASP A 3 -9.57 45.56 -52.17
N THR A 4 -8.46 44.88 -51.89
CA THR A 4 -7.74 43.99 -52.82
C THR A 4 -8.60 42.75 -53.08
N GLU A 5 -9.37 42.75 -54.16
CA GLU A 5 -9.91 41.53 -54.78
C GLU A 5 -8.99 41.12 -55.94
N LYS A 6 -8.23 40.04 -55.76
CA LYS A 6 -7.51 39.38 -56.85
C LYS A 6 -7.96 37.93 -56.91
N ASN A 7 -8.97 37.67 -57.74
CA ASN A 7 -9.43 36.33 -58.07
C ASN A 7 -9.62 36.21 -59.59
N ALA A 8 -9.30 35.01 -60.09
CA ALA A 8 -9.45 34.50 -61.45
C ALA A 8 -8.48 35.08 -62.51
N MET A 9 -7.91 34.33 -63.45
CA MET A 9 -7.70 32.91 -63.70
C MET A 9 -6.88 32.85 -65.01
N SER A 10 -6.18 31.74 -65.24
CA SER A 10 -5.77 31.26 -66.57
C SER A 10 -4.43 31.77 -67.12
N GLN A 11 -3.40 30.95 -66.95
CA GLN A 11 -2.58 30.61 -68.11
C GLN A 11 -2.26 29.12 -68.08
N ASN A 12 -3.03 28.43 -68.91
CA ASN A 12 -2.80 27.10 -69.45
C ASN A 12 -1.42 27.02 -70.13
N ASN A 13 -0.96 25.79 -70.38
CA ASN A 13 0.18 25.35 -71.21
C ASN A 13 1.46 25.07 -70.44
N ASN A 14 1.67 23.80 -70.06
CA ASN A 14 2.62 22.94 -70.79
C ASN A 14 2.51 21.49 -70.29
N ASP A 15 1.44 20.83 -70.70
CA ASP A 15 1.48 19.41 -71.01
C ASP A 15 2.50 19.19 -72.14
N LYS A 16 3.77 19.00 -71.79
CA LYS A 16 4.65 18.18 -72.61
C LYS A 16 4.42 16.73 -72.21
N PHE A 17 3.44 16.15 -72.89
CA PHE A 17 3.34 14.71 -73.09
C PHE A 17 4.70 14.14 -73.49
N SER A 18 5.45 13.59 -72.53
CA SER A 18 6.49 12.62 -72.83
C SER A 18 5.81 11.25 -72.90
N LEU A 19 5.35 10.94 -74.11
CA LEU A 19 4.76 9.66 -74.53
C LEU A 19 5.80 8.52 -74.51
N ASN A 20 6.52 8.35 -73.40
CA ASN A 20 7.50 7.26 -73.23
C ASN A 20 7.66 6.75 -71.79
N ASP A 21 6.99 7.33 -70.80
CA ASP A 21 7.08 6.86 -69.39
C ASP A 21 5.75 6.36 -68.83
N ASP A 22 4.93 5.73 -69.69
CA ASP A 22 3.54 5.34 -69.36
C ASP A 22 3.30 3.81 -69.42
N ARG A 23 4.37 3.00 -69.38
CA ARG A 23 4.23 1.52 -69.30
C ARG A 23 5.22 0.78 -68.41
N ARG A 24 6.11 1.44 -67.68
CA ARG A 24 6.69 0.83 -66.48
C ARG A 24 6.01 1.42 -65.27
N VAL A 25 4.70 1.20 -65.24
CA VAL A 25 3.80 1.24 -64.08
C VAL A 25 4.55 1.72 -62.85
N LYS A 26 4.55 3.04 -62.65
CA LYS A 26 4.78 3.61 -61.33
C LYS A 26 3.54 3.24 -60.52
N VAL A 27 3.41 1.93 -60.25
CA VAL A 27 2.67 1.46 -59.10
C VAL A 27 3.26 2.31 -57.99
N LEU A 28 2.45 3.21 -57.44
CA LEU A 28 2.81 3.91 -56.23
C LEU A 28 3.49 2.87 -55.33
N SER A 29 4.66 3.19 -54.79
CA SER A 29 5.38 2.21 -53.96
C SER A 29 4.36 1.61 -52.99
N PRO A 30 4.41 0.29 -52.70
CA PRO A 30 3.36 -0.36 -51.92
C PRO A 30 2.98 0.41 -50.64
N GLY A 31 3.95 1.09 -50.01
CA GLY A 31 3.71 2.00 -48.88
C GLY A 31 2.95 3.30 -49.22
N ALA A 32 3.19 3.94 -50.36
CA ALA A 32 2.43 5.11 -50.81
C ALA A 32 0.97 4.76 -51.13
N MET A 33 0.70 3.55 -51.61
CA MET A 33 -0.66 3.06 -51.85
C MET A 33 -1.43 2.89 -50.52
N VAL A 34 -0.76 2.40 -49.48
CA VAL A 34 -1.32 2.27 -48.13
C VAL A 34 -1.50 3.64 -47.47
N ALA A 35 -0.53 4.56 -47.60
CA ALA A 35 -0.64 5.92 -47.09
C ALA A 35 -1.82 6.68 -47.73
N LYS A 36 -2.01 6.55 -49.05
CA LYS A 36 -3.16 7.12 -49.75
C LYS A 36 -4.49 6.62 -49.20
N ARG A 37 -4.58 5.34 -48.83
CA ARG A 37 -5.77 4.74 -48.20
C ARG A 37 -5.93 5.21 -46.75
N PHE A 38 -4.82 5.35 -46.02
CA PHE A 38 -4.77 5.81 -44.64
C PHE A 38 -5.29 7.24 -44.49
N PHE A 39 -4.75 8.18 -45.28
CA PHE A 39 -5.17 9.59 -45.24
C PHE A 39 -6.59 9.85 -45.78
N ARG A 40 -7.16 8.92 -46.56
CA ARG A 40 -8.56 8.99 -47.00
C ARG A 40 -9.54 8.52 -45.92
N ASN A 41 -9.07 7.80 -44.90
CA ASN A 41 -9.91 7.32 -43.80
C ASN A 41 -9.91 8.29 -42.61
N ARG A 42 -11.05 8.94 -42.34
CA ARG A 42 -11.17 9.93 -41.27
C ARG A 42 -10.81 9.37 -39.88
N ILE A 43 -11.17 8.12 -39.57
CA ILE A 43 -10.88 7.49 -38.28
C ILE A 43 -9.36 7.29 -38.09
N ALA A 44 -8.66 6.86 -39.14
CA ALA A 44 -7.22 6.67 -39.11
C ALA A 44 -6.48 8.01 -38.96
N VAL A 45 -6.96 9.05 -39.64
CA VAL A 45 -6.42 10.41 -39.53
C VAL A 45 -6.62 10.98 -38.12
N ILE A 46 -7.79 10.78 -37.50
CA ILE A 46 -8.03 11.22 -36.12
C ILE A 46 -7.06 10.53 -35.15
N GLY A 47 -6.86 9.21 -35.27
CA GLY A 47 -5.90 8.48 -34.45
C GLY A 47 -4.46 9.00 -34.62
N LEU A 48 -4.05 9.33 -35.85
CA LEU A 48 -2.76 9.95 -36.12
C LEU A 48 -2.63 11.32 -35.45
N VAL A 49 -3.67 12.17 -35.53
CA VAL A 49 -3.67 13.50 -34.90
C VAL A 49 -3.55 13.37 -33.38
N VAL A 50 -4.33 12.49 -32.75
CA VAL A 50 -4.24 12.25 -31.31
C VAL A 50 -2.85 11.75 -30.92
N LEU A 51 -2.26 10.82 -31.69
CA LEU A 51 -0.91 10.33 -31.43
C LEU A 51 0.13 11.45 -31.50
N VAL A 52 0.07 12.31 -32.51
CA VAL A 52 0.96 13.47 -32.64
C VAL A 52 0.76 14.46 -31.49
N LEU A 53 -0.49 14.72 -31.09
CA LEU A 53 -0.79 15.58 -29.94
C LEU A 53 -0.24 14.99 -28.64
N MET A 54 -0.40 13.69 -28.40
CA MET A 54 0.17 13.04 -27.21
C MET A 54 1.70 13.08 -27.23
N PHE A 55 2.33 12.90 -28.39
CA PHE A 55 3.78 12.99 -28.53
C PHE A 55 4.26 14.41 -28.19
N VAL A 56 3.70 15.44 -28.84
CA VAL A 56 4.05 16.84 -28.57
C VAL A 56 3.77 17.21 -27.12
N PHE A 57 2.65 16.78 -26.56
CA PHE A 57 2.29 17.02 -25.15
C PHE A 57 3.25 16.29 -24.19
N SER A 58 3.80 15.14 -24.55
CA SER A 58 4.80 14.46 -23.71
C SER A 58 6.11 15.23 -23.66
N PHE A 59 6.56 15.81 -24.77
CA PHE A 59 7.81 16.58 -24.82
C PHE A 59 7.65 18.00 -24.25
N ILE A 60 6.59 18.71 -24.64
CA ILE A 60 6.34 20.10 -24.26
C ILE A 60 5.57 20.19 -22.94
N GLY A 61 4.62 19.30 -22.69
CA GLY A 61 3.80 19.32 -21.48
C GLY A 61 4.61 19.06 -20.21
N GLY A 62 5.63 18.19 -20.25
CA GLY A 62 6.58 18.04 -19.13
C GLY A 62 7.54 19.22 -18.97
N ALA A 63 7.90 19.90 -20.06
CA ALA A 63 8.80 21.05 -20.04
C ALA A 63 8.09 22.36 -19.61
N ILE A 64 6.81 22.52 -19.96
CA ILE A 64 5.99 23.68 -19.60
C ILE A 64 5.24 23.45 -18.30
N SER A 65 5.04 22.20 -17.84
CA SER A 65 4.41 21.96 -16.54
C SER A 65 5.29 22.53 -15.43
N PRO A 66 4.93 23.67 -14.82
CA PRO A 66 5.69 24.28 -13.76
C PRO A 66 5.21 23.68 -12.44
N TYR A 67 5.17 22.34 -12.36
CA TYR A 67 5.03 21.67 -11.07
C TYR A 67 6.39 21.74 -10.40
N GLY A 68 6.73 22.95 -9.96
CA GLY A 68 7.85 23.23 -9.09
C GLY A 68 7.61 22.52 -7.77
N GLU A 69 8.48 21.55 -7.50
CA GLU A 69 8.53 20.73 -6.31
C GLU A 69 7.21 20.06 -5.92
N SER A 70 7.30 18.77 -5.68
CA SER A 70 6.55 18.18 -4.60
C SER A 70 6.85 19.03 -3.35
N GLN A 71 6.05 20.07 -3.08
CA GLN A 71 5.89 20.54 -1.72
C GLN A 71 5.25 19.35 -1.03
N LEU A 72 6.12 18.44 -0.57
CA LEU A 72 5.84 17.57 0.53
C LEU A 72 5.41 18.55 1.60
N PHE A 73 4.10 18.73 1.74
CA PHE A 73 3.54 19.55 2.78
C PHE A 73 4.02 18.90 4.07
N TYR A 74 5.15 19.38 4.60
CA TYR A 74 5.44 19.28 6.00
C TYR A 74 4.38 20.13 6.67
N ARG A 75 3.18 19.56 6.77
CA ARG A 75 2.31 19.94 7.87
C ARG A 75 3.13 19.51 9.07
N ASP A 76 3.54 20.46 9.88
CA ASP A 76 3.80 20.24 11.29
C ASP A 76 2.47 19.84 11.95
N ASN A 77 1.90 18.71 11.52
CA ASN A 77 1.10 17.93 12.42
C ASN A 77 2.11 17.51 13.47
N LYS A 78 2.06 18.18 14.63
CA LYS A 78 2.46 17.56 15.88
C LYS A 78 1.59 16.32 16.03
N GLN A 79 1.94 15.26 15.32
CA GLN A 79 1.60 13.92 15.70
C GLN A 79 2.22 13.82 17.08
N SER A 80 1.39 13.82 18.12
CA SER A 80 1.76 13.28 19.41
C SER A 80 2.06 11.81 19.17
N GLN A 81 3.25 11.54 18.62
CA GLN A 81 3.95 10.29 18.80
C GLN A 81 3.81 10.04 20.30
N LYS A 82 3.08 9.00 20.66
CA LYS A 82 2.98 8.55 22.04
C LYS A 82 4.37 8.04 22.43
N TYR A 83 5.33 8.95 22.57
CA TYR A 83 6.59 8.74 23.25
C TYR A 83 6.19 8.35 24.67
N ALA A 84 6.43 7.09 25.03
CA ALA A 84 5.89 6.42 26.21
C ALA A 84 4.40 6.03 26.13
N GLY A 85 4.04 5.26 25.11
CA GLY A 85 2.99 4.26 25.31
C GLY A 85 3.50 3.20 26.29
N VAL A 86 3.37 3.43 27.60
CA VAL A 86 3.56 2.37 28.60
C VAL A 86 2.48 1.34 28.32
N LYS A 87 2.80 0.30 27.58
CA LYS A 87 1.95 -0.88 27.51
C LYS A 87 2.09 -1.57 28.86
N VAL A 88 1.24 -1.18 29.80
CA VAL A 88 1.06 -1.93 31.03
C VAL A 88 0.55 -3.30 30.59
N ASN A 89 1.43 -4.28 30.61
CA ASN A 89 1.03 -5.65 30.37
C ASN A 89 0.27 -6.11 31.61
N THR A 90 -1.00 -6.48 31.48
CA THR A 90 -1.79 -7.04 32.57
C THR A 90 -1.81 -8.58 32.51
N GLU A 91 -1.08 -9.17 31.56
CA GLU A 91 -0.99 -10.61 31.42
C GLU A 91 -0.07 -11.22 32.49
N LEU A 92 -0.55 -12.30 33.11
CA LEU A 92 0.19 -13.07 34.10
C LEU A 92 1.16 -14.03 33.38
N ARG A 93 2.45 -13.95 33.72
CA ARG A 93 3.46 -14.89 33.27
C ARG A 93 3.67 -15.95 34.34
N TYR A 94 3.54 -17.23 33.96
CA TYR A 94 3.72 -18.36 34.86
C TYR A 94 5.13 -18.95 34.72
N GLN A 95 5.86 -19.08 35.83
CA GLN A 95 7.10 -19.84 35.92
C GLN A 95 6.81 -21.10 36.75
N GLN A 96 6.94 -22.28 36.16
CA GLN A 96 6.57 -23.55 36.80
C GLN A 96 7.82 -24.32 37.22
N ALA A 97 7.76 -25.05 38.35
CA ALA A 97 8.87 -25.88 38.82
C ALA A 97 9.19 -27.05 37.86
N SER A 98 8.17 -27.57 37.17
CA SER A 98 8.31 -28.52 36.06
C SER A 98 7.26 -28.21 34.98
N LYS A 99 7.45 -28.69 33.74
CA LYS A 99 6.56 -28.39 32.59
C LYS A 99 5.09 -28.79 32.82
N ASP A 100 4.84 -29.74 33.72
CA ASP A 100 3.50 -30.28 34.02
C ASP A 100 3.01 -29.93 35.44
N ALA A 101 3.79 -29.18 36.23
CA ALA A 101 3.45 -28.86 37.61
C ALA A 101 2.19 -27.97 37.73
N PHE A 102 1.92 -27.14 36.71
CA PHE A 102 0.81 -26.20 36.71
C PHE A 102 0.15 -26.08 35.31
N PRO A 103 -0.78 -26.98 34.97
CA PRO A 103 -1.40 -27.05 33.64
C PRO A 103 -2.24 -25.80 33.33
N ALA A 104 -2.50 -25.55 32.05
CA ALA A 104 -3.26 -24.38 31.58
C ALA A 104 -4.66 -24.26 32.22
N LEU A 105 -5.30 -25.39 32.53
CA LEU A 105 -6.58 -25.40 33.26
C LEU A 105 -6.45 -24.84 34.68
N ALA A 106 -5.34 -25.13 35.37
CA ALA A 106 -5.07 -24.60 36.70
C ALA A 106 -4.70 -23.12 36.65
N GLN A 107 -4.00 -22.68 35.59
CA GLN A 107 -3.75 -21.26 35.31
C GLN A 107 -5.06 -20.48 35.16
N ALA A 108 -6.01 -21.00 34.37
CA ALA A 108 -7.32 -20.38 34.19
C ALA A 108 -8.11 -20.30 35.51
N GLN A 109 -8.13 -21.39 36.30
CA GLN A 109 -8.82 -21.40 37.60
C GLN A 109 -8.18 -20.43 38.60
N PHE A 110 -6.85 -20.28 38.57
CA PHE A 110 -6.16 -19.26 39.37
C PHE A 110 -6.59 -17.84 38.99
N VAL A 111 -6.67 -17.51 37.69
CA VAL A 111 -7.14 -16.18 37.23
C VAL A 111 -8.56 -15.90 37.74
N LEU A 112 -9.44 -16.90 37.69
CA LEU A 112 -10.80 -16.79 38.20
C LEU A 112 -10.84 -16.60 39.72
N ALA A 113 -10.03 -17.35 40.45
CA ALA A 113 -9.93 -17.26 41.91
C ALA A 113 -9.39 -15.90 42.36
N ARG A 114 -8.35 -15.38 41.67
CA ARG A 114 -7.83 -14.02 41.86
C ARG A 114 -8.93 -12.97 41.62
N GLY A 115 -9.69 -13.09 40.53
CA GLY A 115 -10.80 -12.18 40.23
C GLY A 115 -11.92 -12.21 41.29
N LYS A 116 -12.16 -13.37 41.91
CA LYS A 116 -13.12 -13.56 43.00
C LYS A 116 -12.55 -13.29 44.39
N LYS A 117 -11.26 -12.94 44.51
CA LYS A 117 -10.52 -12.80 45.78
C LYS A 117 -10.55 -14.05 46.67
N GLN A 118 -10.58 -15.23 46.06
CA GLN A 118 -10.53 -16.53 46.76
C GLN A 118 -9.11 -17.08 46.69
N THR A 119 -8.44 -17.25 47.83
CA THR A 119 -7.03 -17.71 47.92
C THR A 119 -6.85 -19.21 47.66
N GLU A 120 -7.95 -19.94 47.46
CA GLU A 120 -8.00 -21.36 47.21
C GLU A 120 -8.82 -21.64 45.95
N PHE A 121 -8.35 -22.58 45.12
CA PHE A 121 -9.03 -22.98 43.90
C PHE A 121 -8.77 -24.45 43.59
N ALA A 122 -9.72 -25.09 42.93
CA ALA A 122 -9.58 -26.46 42.46
C ALA A 122 -9.40 -26.48 40.94
N SER A 123 -8.50 -27.34 40.46
CA SER A 123 -8.38 -27.65 39.03
C SER A 123 -8.34 -29.15 38.88
N GLY A 124 -9.42 -29.71 38.30
CA GLY A 124 -9.65 -31.16 38.32
C GLY A 124 -9.69 -31.70 39.76
N ASP A 125 -8.94 -32.77 40.02
CA ASP A 125 -8.84 -33.42 41.33
C ASP A 125 -7.82 -32.75 42.27
N THR A 126 -7.09 -31.74 41.80
CA THR A 126 -6.04 -31.09 42.61
C THR A 126 -6.50 -29.72 43.11
N LYS A 127 -6.40 -29.53 44.44
CA LYS A 127 -6.60 -28.23 45.08
C LYS A 127 -5.29 -27.47 45.15
N TYR A 128 -5.36 -26.20 44.82
CA TYR A 128 -4.26 -25.25 44.85
C TYR A 128 -4.61 -24.08 45.76
N THR A 129 -3.58 -23.49 46.35
CA THR A 129 -3.68 -22.24 47.08
C THR A 129 -2.66 -21.28 46.52
N TYR A 130 -2.96 -19.98 46.56
CA TYR A 130 -2.00 -18.96 46.19
C TYR A 130 -1.80 -17.94 47.30
N GLU A 131 -0.57 -17.42 47.36
CA GLU A 131 -0.15 -16.37 48.29
C GLU A 131 0.42 -15.20 47.50
N GLU A 132 0.07 -13.97 47.88
CA GLU A 132 0.64 -12.75 47.31
C GLU A 132 1.94 -12.41 48.06
N ALA A 133 3.09 -12.74 47.48
CA ALA A 133 4.40 -12.45 48.10
C ALA A 133 5.04 -11.14 47.63
N GLY A 134 4.36 -10.40 46.75
CA GLY A 134 4.81 -9.09 46.29
C GLY A 134 3.76 -8.41 45.42
N LYS A 135 4.03 -7.14 45.07
CA LYS A 135 3.17 -6.37 44.17
C LYS A 135 3.09 -7.09 42.81
N ASP A 136 1.89 -7.55 42.46
CA ASP A 136 1.61 -8.32 41.25
C ASP A 136 2.43 -9.63 41.11
N PHE A 137 2.86 -10.21 42.25
CA PHE A 137 3.61 -11.46 42.32
C PHE A 137 2.94 -12.47 43.25
N TYR A 138 2.60 -13.64 42.71
CA TYR A 138 1.85 -14.69 43.38
C TYR A 138 2.61 -16.02 43.38
N LEU A 139 2.69 -16.67 44.54
CA LEU A 139 3.14 -18.05 44.66
C LEU A 139 1.94 -18.97 44.64
N ILE A 140 2.02 -20.02 43.85
CA ILE A 140 0.98 -21.04 43.75
C ILE A 140 1.55 -22.33 44.33
N ARG A 141 0.83 -22.91 45.29
CA ARG A 141 1.18 -24.17 45.96
C ARG A 141 0.05 -25.17 45.81
N LYS A 142 0.38 -26.46 45.87
CA LYS A 142 -0.64 -27.50 46.02
C LYS A 142 -1.10 -27.54 47.48
N SER A 143 -2.40 -27.65 47.71
CA SER A 143 -2.96 -27.73 49.06
C SER A 143 -2.36 -28.93 49.79
N GLY A 144 -1.62 -28.69 50.88
CA GLY A 144 -0.91 -29.71 51.66
C GLY A 144 0.58 -29.90 51.33
N SER A 145 1.17 -29.09 50.44
CA SER A 145 2.61 -29.12 50.14
C SER A 145 3.24 -27.73 50.38
N ALA A 146 4.41 -27.71 51.03
CA ALA A 146 5.14 -26.46 51.28
C ALA A 146 5.84 -25.91 50.03
N ASP A 147 6.15 -26.78 49.07
CA ASP A 147 6.88 -26.43 47.86
C ASP A 147 5.97 -25.72 46.83
N PRO A 148 6.42 -24.60 46.24
CA PRO A 148 5.70 -23.91 45.20
C PRO A 148 5.70 -24.71 43.88
N VAL A 149 4.53 -24.87 43.29
CA VAL A 149 4.36 -25.54 41.98
C VAL A 149 4.56 -24.55 40.82
N ALA A 150 4.19 -23.28 41.03
CA ALA A 150 4.38 -22.21 40.07
C ALA A 150 4.42 -20.83 40.73
N PHE A 151 5.02 -19.88 40.03
CA PHE A 151 5.01 -18.45 40.32
C PHE A 151 4.25 -17.74 39.22
N ALA A 152 3.40 -16.77 39.55
CA ALA A 152 2.71 -15.92 38.59
C ALA A 152 3.08 -14.45 38.84
N ALA A 153 3.59 -13.78 37.82
CA ALA A 153 4.02 -12.38 37.91
C ALA A 153 3.45 -11.55 36.76
N ILE A 154 3.11 -10.29 37.02
CA ILE A 154 2.85 -9.32 35.96
C ILE A 154 4.15 -8.58 35.67
N ASP A 155 4.62 -8.65 34.42
CA ASP A 155 5.87 -8.03 33.99
C ASP A 155 5.57 -6.70 33.31
N THR A 156 5.84 -5.59 33.99
CA THR A 156 5.74 -4.25 33.38
C THR A 156 6.94 -4.02 32.46
N VAL A 157 6.76 -4.31 31.17
CA VAL A 157 7.77 -3.98 30.15
C VAL A 157 7.78 -2.46 29.95
N THR A 158 8.71 -1.80 30.61
CA THR A 158 8.97 -0.37 30.40
C THR A 158 9.96 -0.24 29.25
N SER A 159 9.51 0.28 28.10
CA SER A 159 10.42 0.73 27.05
C SER A 159 11.11 2.00 27.56
N SER A 160 12.38 1.89 27.95
CA SER A 160 13.24 3.05 28.19
C SER A 160 13.67 3.68 26.88
#